data_AF-J3NY55-F1
#
_entry.id   AF-J3NY55-F1
#
_cell.length_a   1.000
_cell.length_b   1.000
_cell.length_c   1.000
_cell.angle_alpha   90.00
_cell.angle_beta   90.00
_cell.angle_gamma   90.00
#
_symmetry.space_group_name_H-M   'P 1'
#
loop_
_entity.id
_entity.type
_entity.pdbx_description
1 polymer ?
#
loop_
_entity_poly.entity_id
_entity_poly.type
_entity_poly.pdbx_seq_one_letter_code
_entity_poly.pdbx_strand_id
1 'polypeptide(L)'
;MGLSDRQAITDTDVPRSGQDAAEHAGDAKPDSSSESHSYWYPVRGLRCLPPLVAPKTVPWEVNLSAINLRRLIAGFLPDDGDDRWVMYAEDPHPPEGDITVRIFKVLGRVCWVLHLKRGGSDGGDGGDGGKIYALTWDQDLHGMQYPEEEAKREAIKFARMLTDCDFGGLQG
;
A
#
# COMPACT_ATOMS: atom_id res chain seq x y z
N MET A 1 86.05 21.31 -21.39
CA MET A 1 85.37 22.22 -22.32
C MET A 1 83.92 22.30 -21.87
N GLY A 2 83.28 23.44 -21.61
CA GLY A 2 83.75 24.82 -21.49
C GLY A 2 82.56 25.77 -21.24
N LEU A 3 82.75 26.76 -20.37
CA LEU A 3 82.03 28.04 -20.23
C LEU A 3 80.47 28.09 -20.19
N SER A 4 80.00 28.46 -19.00
CA SER A 4 78.94 29.42 -18.64
C SER A 4 78.07 30.15 -19.70
N ASP A 5 76.79 30.33 -19.29
CA ASP A 5 76.08 31.62 -19.12
C ASP A 5 74.95 32.13 -20.07
N ARG A 6 74.00 32.82 -19.40
CA ARG A 6 73.06 33.90 -19.82
C ARG A 6 71.74 33.67 -20.62
N GLN A 7 70.65 33.98 -19.91
CA GLN A 7 69.53 34.91 -20.27
C GLN A 7 68.50 34.46 -21.36
N ALA A 8 67.27 34.99 -21.46
CA ALA A 8 66.71 36.25 -20.93
C ALA A 8 65.16 36.26 -20.70
N ILE A 9 64.73 37.11 -19.74
CA ILE A 9 63.50 37.93 -19.59
C ILE A 9 62.50 38.09 -20.77
N THR A 10 61.21 38.31 -20.41
CA THR A 10 60.26 39.14 -21.18
C THR A 10 59.28 39.98 -20.32
N ASP A 11 59.05 41.20 -20.81
CA ASP A 11 58.22 42.31 -20.32
C ASP A 11 56.92 42.49 -21.17
N THR A 12 55.90 43.33 -20.89
CA THR A 12 55.33 43.99 -19.67
C THR A 12 54.04 44.76 -20.10
N ASP A 13 53.03 44.86 -19.21
CA ASP A 13 51.80 45.74 -19.27
C ASP A 13 50.78 45.63 -20.45
N VAL A 14 49.44 45.42 -20.27
CA VAL A 14 48.33 46.32 -19.78
C VAL A 14 47.89 47.40 -20.83
N PRO A 15 46.58 47.78 -21.05
CA PRO A 15 45.27 47.09 -20.91
C PRO A 15 44.14 47.48 -21.95
N ARG A 16 42.91 46.97 -21.73
CA ARG A 16 41.56 47.62 -21.93
C ARG A 16 40.95 47.87 -23.34
N SER A 17 39.75 47.29 -23.58
CA SER A 17 38.57 47.97 -24.18
C SER A 17 37.27 47.18 -23.91
N GLY A 18 36.08 47.77 -24.08
CA GLY A 18 34.76 47.17 -23.72
C GLY A 18 33.63 47.41 -24.74
N GLN A 19 32.36 47.32 -24.29
CA GLN A 19 31.04 47.29 -25.00
C GLN A 19 30.40 45.87 -25.02
N ASP A 20 29.08 45.64 -24.91
CA ASP A 20 27.92 46.47 -24.49
C ASP A 20 26.75 45.56 -24.01
N ALA A 21 25.68 46.17 -23.49
CA ALA A 21 24.51 45.61 -22.78
C ALA A 21 23.73 44.42 -23.38
N ALA A 22 23.12 43.61 -22.50
CA ALA A 22 21.68 43.25 -22.55
C ALA A 22 21.20 42.63 -21.21
N GLU A 23 19.96 42.94 -20.81
CA GLU A 23 19.31 42.39 -19.62
C GLU A 23 18.71 41.01 -19.88
N HIS A 24 18.71 40.13 -18.86
CA HIS A 24 17.50 39.35 -18.58
C HIS A 24 17.44 38.94 -17.10
N ALA A 25 16.43 39.44 -16.39
CA ALA A 25 16.01 38.87 -15.12
C ALA A 25 15.39 37.48 -15.36
N GLY A 26 15.63 36.57 -14.41
CA GLY A 26 15.08 35.22 -14.43
C GLY A 26 15.32 34.54 -13.08
N ASP A 27 14.30 34.55 -12.23
CA ASP A 27 14.27 33.90 -10.93
C ASP A 27 14.97 32.53 -10.92
N ALA A 28 16.00 32.42 -10.07
CA ALA A 28 16.47 31.13 -9.62
C ALA A 28 15.37 30.49 -8.78
N LYS A 29 14.52 29.66 -9.41
CA LYS A 29 13.68 28.70 -8.70
C LYS A 29 14.58 27.97 -7.68
N PRO A 30 14.19 27.88 -6.39
CA PRO A 30 14.86 26.95 -5.50
C PRO A 30 14.78 25.57 -6.15
N ASP A 31 15.86 24.80 -6.06
CA ASP A 31 15.84 23.45 -6.58
C ASP A 31 14.70 22.72 -5.88
N SER A 32 13.77 22.22 -6.68
CA SER A 32 12.80 21.24 -6.21
C SER A 32 13.58 19.94 -6.02
N SER A 33 14.44 19.92 -5.00
CA SER A 33 14.93 18.71 -4.37
C SER A 33 13.69 17.85 -4.19
N SER A 34 13.59 16.82 -5.01
CA SER A 34 12.50 15.87 -4.96
C SER A 34 12.75 15.05 -3.72
N GLU A 35 12.41 15.64 -2.56
CA GLU A 35 12.11 14.94 -1.33
C GLU A 35 11.11 13.88 -1.73
N SER A 36 11.67 12.72 -2.01
CA SER A 36 10.97 11.54 -2.41
C SER A 36 10.39 11.04 -1.11
N HIS A 37 9.30 11.71 -0.70
CA HIS A 37 8.32 11.27 0.27
C HIS A 37 7.77 9.97 -0.26
N SER A 38 8.61 8.96 -0.08
CA SER A 38 8.29 7.58 -0.23
C SER A 38 7.31 7.33 0.91
N TYR A 39 6.02 7.39 0.55
CA TYR A 39 4.88 7.11 1.42
C TYR A 39 4.83 5.61 1.73
N TRP A 40 5.95 5.08 2.25
CA TRP A 40 6.08 3.88 3.04
C TRP A 40 5.30 4.12 4.32
N TYR A 41 3.99 3.96 4.26
CA TYR A 41 3.17 3.97 5.46
C TYR A 41 3.58 2.77 6.31
N PRO A 42 4.23 2.95 7.48
CA PRO A 42 4.44 1.83 8.37
C PRO A 42 3.08 1.31 8.81
N VAL A 43 2.96 -0.01 9.01
CA VAL A 43 1.73 -0.76 9.34
C VAL A 43 0.88 -0.11 10.47
N ARG A 44 1.50 0.72 11.32
CA ARG A 44 0.83 1.51 12.37
C ARG A 44 -0.12 2.60 11.85
N GLY A 45 0.04 3.10 10.62
CA GLY A 45 -0.80 4.15 10.04
C GLY A 45 -2.19 3.68 9.57
N LEU A 46 -2.36 2.38 9.33
CA LEU A 46 -3.61 1.81 8.80
C LEU A 46 -4.78 1.80 9.81
N ARG A 47 -4.53 2.15 11.08
CA ARG A 47 -5.59 2.30 12.09
C ARG A 47 -6.43 3.58 11.92
N CYS A 48 -5.99 4.50 11.07
CA CYS A 48 -6.68 5.77 10.79
C CYS A 48 -7.53 5.71 9.50
N LEU A 49 -7.86 4.52 9.00
CA LEU A 49 -8.80 4.39 7.88
C LEU A 49 -10.16 4.98 8.28
N PRO A 50 -10.79 5.78 7.41
CA PRO A 50 -12.13 6.30 7.68
C PRO A 50 -13.12 5.13 7.82
N PRO A 51 -14.11 5.24 8.73
CA PRO A 51 -15.14 4.20 8.86
C PRO A 51 -15.98 4.10 7.57
N LEU A 52 -16.55 2.92 7.34
CA LEU A 52 -17.57 2.69 6.31
C LEU A 52 -18.74 3.66 6.53
N VAL A 53 -19.27 4.24 5.46
CA VAL A 53 -20.31 5.28 5.51
C VAL A 53 -21.71 4.68 5.63
N ALA A 54 -22.04 3.71 4.78
CA ALA A 54 -23.27 2.92 4.85
C ALA A 54 -22.96 1.41 5.01
N PRO A 55 -22.38 0.99 6.15
CA PRO A 55 -21.98 -0.41 6.35
C PRO A 55 -23.19 -1.35 6.31
N LYS A 56 -23.10 -2.37 5.45
CA LYS A 56 -23.99 -3.53 5.45
C LYS A 56 -23.19 -4.77 5.81
N THR A 57 -23.65 -5.52 6.81
CA THR A 57 -23.07 -6.80 7.24
C THR A 57 -24.00 -7.94 6.86
N VAL A 58 -23.44 -9.04 6.33
CA VAL A 58 -24.18 -10.26 5.99
C VAL A 58 -23.46 -11.51 6.49
N PRO A 59 -24.17 -12.57 6.86
CA PRO A 59 -23.56 -13.88 7.08
C PRO A 59 -23.02 -14.42 5.76
N TRP A 60 -21.87 -15.11 5.81
CA TRP A 60 -21.26 -15.71 4.63
C TRP A 60 -20.80 -17.16 4.87
N GLU A 61 -20.39 -17.47 6.10
CA GLU A 61 -20.20 -18.84 6.62
C GLU A 61 -19.20 -19.72 5.85
N VAL A 62 -18.18 -19.12 5.22
CA VAL A 62 -17.19 -19.83 4.37
C VAL A 62 -16.07 -20.43 5.21
N ASN A 63 -15.88 -21.74 5.12
CA ASN A 63 -14.77 -22.45 5.77
C ASN A 63 -13.43 -22.22 5.04
N LEU A 64 -12.35 -22.09 5.80
CA LEU A 64 -10.99 -21.85 5.33
C LEU A 64 -10.05 -22.96 5.81
N SER A 65 -9.14 -23.37 4.92
CA SER A 65 -7.98 -24.18 5.33
C SER A 65 -7.05 -23.38 6.24
N ALA A 66 -6.24 -24.07 7.04
CA ALA A 66 -5.20 -23.44 7.87
C ALA A 66 -4.24 -22.54 7.05
N ILE A 67 -3.93 -22.95 5.81
CA ILE A 67 -3.07 -22.19 4.89
C ILE A 67 -3.75 -20.89 4.48
N ASN A 68 -5.04 -20.95 4.10
CA ASN A 68 -5.79 -19.78 3.66
C ASN A 68 -6.08 -18.81 4.81
N LEU A 69 -6.36 -19.32 6.01
CA LEU A 69 -6.44 -18.50 7.23
C LEU A 69 -5.13 -17.75 7.48
N ARG A 70 -3.99 -18.46 7.45
CA ARG A 70 -2.66 -17.84 7.65
C ARG A 70 -2.33 -16.80 6.57
N ARG A 71 -2.73 -17.02 5.32
CA ARG A 71 -2.60 -16.05 4.20
C ARG A 71 -3.39 -14.76 4.46
N LEU A 72 -4.66 -14.87 4.84
CA LEU A 72 -5.50 -13.71 5.16
C LEU A 72 -5.00 -12.94 6.40
N ILE A 73 -4.43 -13.63 7.39
CA ILE A 73 -3.82 -13.01 8.58
C ILE A 73 -2.52 -12.28 8.22
N ALA A 74 -1.68 -12.87 7.36
CA ALA A 74 -0.46 -12.23 6.87
C ALA A 74 -0.77 -10.94 6.08
N GLY A 75 -1.89 -10.95 5.34
CA GLY A 75 -2.35 -9.81 4.56
C GLY A 75 -1.46 -9.53 3.35
N PHE A 76 -1.56 -8.31 2.83
CA PHE A 76 -0.82 -7.82 1.67
C PHE A 76 -0.62 -6.31 1.78
N LEU A 77 0.63 -5.86 1.64
CA LEU A 77 1.00 -4.45 1.56
C LEU A 77 1.85 -4.27 0.30
N PRO A 78 1.47 -3.41 -0.66
CA PRO A 78 2.23 -3.20 -1.89
C PRO A 78 3.48 -2.36 -1.63
N ASP A 79 4.57 -2.73 -2.30
CA ASP A 79 5.87 -2.07 -2.17
C ASP A 79 5.98 -0.77 -2.99
N ASP A 80 5.16 -0.58 -4.03
CA ASP A 80 5.26 0.57 -4.93
C ASP A 80 3.94 1.35 -5.12
N GLY A 81 3.98 2.37 -5.98
CA GLY A 81 3.21 3.60 -5.82
C GLY A 81 1.87 3.69 -6.54
N ASP A 82 1.47 2.70 -7.35
CA ASP A 82 0.27 2.82 -8.20
C ASP A 82 -0.82 1.81 -7.85
N ASP A 83 -2.08 2.22 -7.99
CA ASP A 83 -3.31 1.45 -7.70
C ASP A 83 -3.30 0.55 -6.44
N ARG A 84 -2.63 1.01 -5.38
CA ARG A 84 -2.41 0.31 -4.11
C ARG A 84 -3.68 -0.22 -3.45
N TRP A 85 -3.93 -1.51 -3.62
CA TRP A 85 -4.78 -2.33 -2.76
C TRP A 85 -3.98 -2.86 -1.57
N VAL A 86 -4.59 -2.85 -0.40
CA VAL A 86 -4.01 -3.36 0.85
C VAL A 86 -4.98 -4.34 1.48
N MET A 87 -4.44 -5.43 2.00
CA MET A 87 -5.12 -6.33 2.91
C MET A 87 -4.42 -6.29 4.26
N TYR A 88 -5.14 -5.99 5.34
CA TYR A 88 -4.59 -5.90 6.69
C TYR A 88 -5.47 -6.64 7.69
N ALA A 89 -4.86 -7.49 8.52
CA ALA A 89 -5.53 -8.20 9.59
C ALA A 89 -5.36 -7.48 10.95
N GLU A 90 -6.47 -7.21 11.61
CA GLU A 90 -6.53 -6.91 13.04
C GLU A 90 -6.83 -8.20 13.80
N ASP A 91 -5.82 -8.69 14.50
CA ASP A 91 -5.87 -9.86 15.38
C ASP A 91 -5.62 -9.39 16.82
N PRO A 92 -6.66 -8.97 17.56
CA PRO A 92 -6.48 -8.27 18.83
C PRO A 92 -6.08 -9.21 19.98
N HIS A 93 -6.44 -10.49 19.90
CA HIS A 93 -6.23 -11.48 20.97
C HIS A 93 -5.94 -12.88 20.37
N PRO A 94 -4.70 -13.19 19.96
CA PRO A 94 -4.31 -14.57 19.67
C PRO A 94 -4.11 -15.35 20.98
N PRO A 95 -4.61 -16.60 21.12
CA PRO A 95 -5.42 -17.35 20.15
C PRO A 95 -6.94 -17.12 20.26
N GLU A 96 -7.42 -16.50 21.34
CA GLU A 96 -8.84 -16.32 21.66
C GLU A 96 -9.39 -14.98 21.15
N GLY A 97 -9.77 -14.94 19.87
CA GLY A 97 -10.37 -13.72 19.31
C GLY A 97 -10.81 -13.87 17.86
N ASP A 98 -11.90 -13.17 17.53
CA ASP A 98 -12.36 -12.95 16.17
C ASP A 98 -11.36 -12.03 15.45
N ILE A 99 -10.95 -12.42 14.24
CA ILE A 99 -9.96 -11.71 13.42
C ILE A 99 -10.72 -10.86 12.40
N THR A 100 -10.35 -9.58 12.29
CA THR A 100 -10.95 -8.66 11.31
C THR A 100 -9.95 -8.40 10.19
N VAL A 101 -10.22 -8.89 8.98
CA VAL A 101 -9.35 -8.63 7.81
C VAL A 101 -10.00 -7.56 6.93
N ARG A 102 -9.32 -6.42 6.75
CA ARG A 102 -9.76 -5.31 5.90
C ARG A 102 -9.04 -5.35 4.57
N ILE A 103 -9.79 -5.31 3.47
CA ILE A 103 -9.30 -5.14 2.10
C ILE A 103 -9.76 -3.76 1.64
N PHE A 104 -8.84 -2.89 1.23
CA PHE A 104 -9.18 -1.51 0.82
C PHE A 104 -8.16 -0.93 -0.16
N LYS A 105 -8.57 0.11 -0.91
CA LYS A 105 -7.66 0.90 -1.75
C LYS A 105 -7.13 2.10 -0.97
N VAL A 106 -5.81 2.31 -0.93
CA VAL A 106 -5.14 3.29 -0.03
C VAL A 106 -5.66 4.74 -0.17
N LEU A 107 -6.09 5.12 -1.38
CA LEU A 107 -6.65 6.44 -1.68
C LEU A 107 -8.14 6.38 -2.09
N GLY A 108 -8.80 5.24 -1.88
CA GLY A 108 -10.19 5.01 -2.24
C GLY A 108 -11.12 4.91 -1.02
N ARG A 109 -12.43 4.93 -1.29
CA ARG A 109 -13.47 4.62 -0.29
C ARG A 109 -13.89 3.15 -0.28
N VAL A 110 -13.36 2.35 -1.21
CA VAL A 110 -13.72 0.93 -1.32
C VAL A 110 -13.02 0.16 -0.20
N CYS A 111 -13.81 -0.44 0.69
CA CYS A 111 -13.35 -1.26 1.78
C CYS A 111 -14.31 -2.44 2.03
N TRP A 112 -13.76 -3.65 2.07
CA TRP A 112 -14.41 -4.87 2.56
C TRP A 112 -13.79 -5.29 3.88
N VAL A 113 -14.62 -5.76 4.80
CA VAL A 113 -14.22 -6.23 6.11
C VAL A 113 -14.70 -7.68 6.25
N LEU A 114 -13.76 -8.61 6.24
CA LEU A 114 -14.01 -10.02 6.51
C LEU A 114 -13.92 -10.24 8.02
N HIS A 115 -14.93 -10.90 8.58
CA HIS A 115 -14.95 -11.29 9.99
C HIS A 115 -14.68 -12.79 10.09
N LEU A 116 -13.53 -13.15 10.66
CA LEU A 116 -13.03 -14.51 10.71
C LEU A 116 -13.04 -15.07 12.13
N LYS A 117 -13.36 -16.35 12.25
CA LYS A 117 -13.16 -17.18 13.44
C LYS A 117 -12.09 -18.22 13.16
N ARG A 118 -11.25 -18.48 14.18
CA ARG A 118 -10.35 -19.63 14.21
C ARG A 118 -11.18 -20.90 14.43
N GLY A 119 -10.76 -22.00 13.82
CA GLY A 119 -11.31 -23.33 14.15
C GLY A 119 -10.91 -23.71 15.57
N GLY A 120 -11.90 -24.03 16.41
CA GLY A 120 -11.65 -24.55 17.75
C GLY A 120 -11.14 -25.99 17.68
N SER A 121 -10.29 -26.37 18.63
CA SER A 121 -9.76 -27.74 18.77
C SER A 121 -10.79 -28.72 19.38
N ASP A 122 -12.06 -28.61 18.99
CA ASP A 122 -13.15 -29.46 19.51
C ASP A 122 -13.18 -30.83 18.80
N GLY A 123 -12.21 -31.67 19.13
CA GLY A 123 -12.28 -33.14 19.05
C GLY A 123 -12.40 -33.79 17.66
N GLY A 124 -12.53 -33.03 16.58
CA GLY A 124 -12.60 -33.51 15.21
C GLY A 124 -11.25 -33.45 14.48
N ASP A 125 -10.97 -34.44 13.64
CA ASP A 125 -9.74 -34.63 12.86
C ASP A 125 -9.61 -33.61 11.69
N GLY A 126 -9.50 -32.32 12.02
CA GLY A 126 -9.53 -31.20 11.07
C GLY A 126 -8.94 -29.91 11.67
N GLY A 127 -7.62 -29.89 11.87
CA GLY A 127 -6.94 -28.84 12.63
C GLY A 127 -6.75 -27.47 11.95
N ASP A 128 -6.33 -26.48 12.75
CA ASP A 128 -5.77 -25.15 12.41
C ASP A 128 -6.52 -24.25 11.42
N GLY A 129 -7.68 -24.68 10.90
CA GLY A 129 -8.49 -23.94 9.94
C GLY A 129 -9.18 -22.72 10.52
N GLY A 130 -10.04 -22.11 9.71
CA GLY A 130 -10.86 -20.98 10.13
C GLY A 130 -12.18 -20.90 9.37
N LYS A 131 -12.95 -19.86 9.63
CA LYS A 131 -14.22 -19.59 8.97
C LYS A 131 -14.47 -18.10 8.88
N ILE A 132 -14.81 -17.59 7.69
CA ILE A 132 -15.39 -16.25 7.56
C ILE A 132 -16.87 -16.37 7.89
N TYR A 133 -17.27 -15.86 9.05
CA TYR A 133 -18.68 -15.92 9.45
C TYR A 133 -19.49 -14.78 8.84
N ALA A 134 -18.89 -13.61 8.65
CA ALA A 134 -19.55 -12.45 8.05
C ALA A 134 -18.66 -11.62 7.12
N LEU A 135 -19.30 -10.91 6.20
CA LEU A 135 -18.72 -9.88 5.34
C LEU A 135 -19.43 -8.55 5.65
N THR A 136 -18.66 -7.47 5.80
CA THR A 136 -19.18 -6.09 5.85
C THR A 136 -18.55 -5.26 4.75
N TRP A 137 -19.35 -4.42 4.09
CA TRP A 137 -18.89 -3.48 3.05
C TRP A 137 -19.73 -2.20 3.10
N ASP A 138 -19.28 -1.16 2.39
CA ASP A 138 -20.10 0.03 2.18
C ASP A 138 -21.12 -0.23 1.08
N GLN A 139 -22.42 -0.23 1.41
CA GLN A 139 -23.47 -0.52 0.44
C GLN A 139 -23.79 0.67 -0.47
N ASP A 140 -23.31 1.87 -0.14
CA ASP A 140 -23.46 3.10 -0.94
C ASP A 140 -22.08 3.68 -1.29
N LEU A 141 -21.52 3.17 -2.39
CA LEU A 141 -20.26 3.68 -2.94
C LEU A 141 -20.58 4.77 -3.95
N HIS A 142 -20.57 6.02 -3.49
CA HIS A 142 -20.77 7.24 -4.30
C HIS A 142 -22.15 7.32 -5.01
N GLY A 143 -23.23 6.89 -4.35
CA GLY A 143 -24.58 6.86 -4.91
C GLY A 143 -24.90 5.60 -5.72
N MET A 144 -23.96 4.65 -5.82
CA MET A 144 -24.17 3.34 -6.43
C MET A 144 -24.41 2.30 -5.35
N GLN A 145 -25.56 1.63 -5.40
CA GLN A 145 -25.84 0.52 -4.49
C GLN A 145 -24.98 -0.69 -4.85
N TYR A 146 -24.25 -1.20 -3.86
CA TYR A 146 -23.39 -2.36 -4.01
C TYR A 146 -24.07 -3.61 -3.45
N PRO A 147 -24.64 -4.50 -4.29
CA PRO A 147 -25.41 -5.65 -3.82
C PRO A 147 -24.52 -6.71 -3.20
N GLU A 148 -25.15 -7.59 -2.41
CA GLU A 148 -24.47 -8.60 -1.59
C GLU A 148 -23.62 -9.58 -2.41
N GLU A 149 -24.15 -10.06 -3.53
CA GLU A 149 -23.44 -10.99 -4.40
C GLU A 149 -22.23 -10.34 -5.10
N GLU A 150 -22.30 -9.04 -5.39
CA GLU A 150 -21.17 -8.27 -5.92
C GLU A 150 -20.08 -8.10 -4.84
N ALA A 151 -20.49 -7.75 -3.61
CA ALA A 151 -19.57 -7.58 -2.49
C ALA A 151 -18.82 -8.88 -2.14
N LYS A 152 -19.53 -10.03 -2.12
CA LYS A 152 -18.91 -11.35 -1.93
C LYS A 152 -17.95 -11.68 -3.09
N ARG A 153 -18.37 -11.44 -4.33
CA ARG A 153 -17.57 -11.72 -5.53
C ARG A 153 -16.26 -10.93 -5.53
N GLU A 154 -16.32 -9.62 -5.33
CA GLU A 154 -15.12 -8.78 -5.22
C GLU A 154 -14.25 -9.16 -4.02
N ALA A 155 -14.84 -9.45 -2.85
CA ALA A 155 -14.07 -9.91 -1.69
C ALA A 155 -13.26 -11.20 -1.96
N ILE A 156 -13.85 -12.19 -2.66
CA ILE A 156 -13.12 -13.39 -3.12
C ILE A 156 -12.00 -13.01 -4.08
N LYS A 157 -12.31 -12.21 -5.11
CA LYS A 157 -11.37 -11.78 -6.16
C LYS A 157 -10.15 -11.08 -5.58
N PHE A 158 -10.33 -10.11 -4.69
CA PHE A 158 -9.21 -9.43 -4.03
C PHE A 158 -8.48 -10.34 -3.04
N ALA A 159 -9.17 -11.20 -2.30
CA ALA A 159 -8.50 -12.15 -1.41
C ALA A 159 -7.60 -13.15 -2.16
N ARG A 160 -8.06 -13.64 -3.32
CA ARG A 160 -7.25 -14.43 -4.25
C ARG A 160 -6.08 -13.63 -4.80
N MET A 161 -6.34 -12.49 -5.42
CA MET A 161 -5.32 -11.70 -6.12
C MET A 161 -4.20 -11.17 -5.21
N LEU A 162 -4.51 -10.87 -3.94
CA LEU A 162 -3.56 -10.25 -3.02
C LEU A 162 -2.82 -11.26 -2.13
N THR A 163 -3.38 -12.47 -1.88
CA THR A 163 -2.80 -13.43 -0.92
C THR A 163 -2.80 -14.90 -1.36
N ASP A 164 -3.20 -15.18 -2.61
CA ASP A 164 -3.44 -16.55 -3.13
C ASP A 164 -4.42 -17.37 -2.26
N CYS A 165 -5.33 -16.71 -1.54
CA CYS A 165 -6.32 -17.39 -0.70
C CYS A 165 -7.37 -18.08 -1.56
N ASP A 166 -7.46 -19.42 -1.52
CA ASP A 166 -8.54 -20.14 -2.20
C ASP A 166 -9.77 -20.39 -1.29
N PHE A 167 -10.94 -20.30 -1.90
CA PHE A 167 -12.25 -20.42 -1.27
C PHE A 167 -13.00 -21.67 -1.75
N GLY A 168 -12.29 -22.75 -2.10
CA GLY A 168 -12.89 -24.07 -2.33
C GLY A 168 -13.89 -24.12 -3.48
N GLY A 169 -13.61 -23.40 -4.57
CA GLY A 169 -14.47 -23.37 -5.76
C GLY A 169 -15.56 -22.30 -5.79
N LEU A 170 -15.70 -21.45 -4.77
CA LEU A 170 -16.50 -20.23 -4.90
C LEU A 170 -15.96 -19.35 -6.04
N GLN A 171 -16.84 -18.81 -6.90
CA GLN A 171 -16.44 -17.95 -8.02
C GLN A 171 -16.37 -16.48 -7.58
N GLY A 172 -15.32 -15.80 -8.03
CA GLY A 172 -14.93 -14.42 -7.76
C GLY A 172 -14.61 -13.72 -9.08
#